data_AF-A0A9E4M1U5-F1
#
_entry.id   AF-A0A9E4M1U5-F1
#
_cell.length_a   1.000
_cell.length_b   1.000
_cell.length_c   1.000
_cell.angle_alpha   90.00
_cell.angle_beta   90.00
_cell.angle_gamma   90.00
#
_symmetry.space_group_name_H-M   'P 1'
#
loop_
_entity.id
_entity.type
_entity.pdbx_description
1 polymer ?
#
loop_
_entity_poly.entity_id
_entity_poly.type
_entity_poly.pdbx_seq_one_letter_code
_entity_poly.pdbx_strand_id
1 'polypeptide(L)'
;MSEAPAAPVETDPGGLDDGGSGAMPGHTVVAVRRRLGGRWSLGLVGAVLILHGGGLLFGWSPTRTVLDLIYPDRLINPDEVLPVLETRDMGWAAMFLIVGVLLVVWTLVRLASRRPVVRGDPDGLGLAVRGPFRRAITIPWGEVGSVSAATVSDDYGDLPTLLIRLEDPSRIGPNPWGARWIEPSTLSMSAPDWDRDPQSVADRLREVVATSTRTPPEEVGPDPSSPAMTADPIADVPSEDGSG
;
A
#
# COMPACT_ATOMS: atom_id res chain seq x y z
N MET A 1 11.87 36.77 -42.71
CA MET A 1 12.45 36.17 -41.48
C MET A 1 12.09 34.70 -41.52
N SER A 2 13.10 33.84 -41.64
CA SER A 2 12.95 32.40 -41.87
C SER A 2 13.07 31.70 -40.53
N GLU A 3 12.00 31.03 -40.10
CA GLU A 3 11.91 30.32 -38.84
C GLU A 3 12.43 28.89 -39.05
N ALA A 4 13.47 28.52 -38.31
CA ALA A 4 14.13 27.21 -38.44
C ALA A 4 13.32 26.12 -37.74
N PRO A 5 13.22 24.89 -38.30
CA PRO A 5 12.52 23.78 -37.67
C PRO A 5 13.29 23.23 -36.46
N ALA A 6 12.59 23.07 -35.33
CA ALA A 6 13.12 22.48 -34.11
C ALA A 6 13.42 20.98 -34.29
N ALA A 7 14.58 20.55 -33.79
CA ALA A 7 15.02 19.16 -33.80
C ALA A 7 14.20 18.28 -32.82
N PRO A 8 14.00 16.98 -33.12
CA PRO A 8 13.32 16.05 -32.23
C PRO A 8 14.17 15.75 -30.98
N VAL A 9 13.54 15.86 -29.81
CA VAL A 9 14.12 15.48 -28.53
C VAL A 9 14.04 13.97 -28.40
N GLU A 10 15.20 13.32 -28.48
CA GLU A 10 15.39 11.89 -28.21
C GLU A 10 15.36 11.69 -26.69
N THR A 11 14.17 11.39 -26.15
CA THR A 11 14.02 10.93 -24.77
C THR A 11 14.43 9.46 -24.70
N ASP A 12 15.64 9.22 -24.23
CA ASP A 12 16.15 7.93 -23.79
C ASP A 12 15.43 7.49 -22.49
N PRO A 13 14.57 6.46 -22.49
CA PRO A 13 13.98 5.93 -21.27
C PRO A 13 15.02 5.02 -20.61
N GLY A 14 15.99 5.65 -19.94
CA GLY A 14 16.96 4.97 -19.09
C GLY A 14 16.25 4.06 -18.09
N GLY A 15 16.38 2.75 -18.33
CA GLY A 15 15.89 1.69 -17.47
C GLY A 15 16.49 1.81 -16.09
N LEU A 16 15.62 2.01 -15.10
CA LEU A 16 15.94 1.74 -13.72
C LEU A 16 15.63 0.27 -13.46
N ASP A 17 16.69 -0.52 -13.42
CA ASP A 17 16.71 -1.89 -12.93
C ASP A 17 16.23 -1.93 -11.47
N ASP A 18 14.97 -2.32 -11.28
CA ASP A 18 14.40 -2.67 -9.98
C ASP A 18 15.03 -3.99 -9.49
N GLY A 19 16.21 -3.88 -8.90
CA GLY A 19 16.86 -4.96 -8.18
C GLY A 19 15.99 -5.47 -7.01
N GLY A 20 15.60 -6.74 -7.08
CA GLY A 20 15.40 -7.57 -5.90
C GLY A 20 13.95 -7.83 -5.48
N SER A 21 13.32 -8.81 -6.11
CA SER A 21 12.71 -9.93 -5.37
C SER A 21 12.55 -11.09 -6.34
N GLY A 22 13.07 -12.27 -5.98
CA GLY A 22 12.96 -13.50 -6.78
C GLY A 22 11.52 -13.90 -7.04
N ALA A 23 10.90 -13.28 -8.06
CA ALA A 23 9.69 -13.76 -8.67
C ALA A 23 10.08 -14.96 -9.52
N MET A 24 9.61 -16.14 -9.11
CA MET A 24 9.60 -17.31 -9.99
C MET A 24 9.03 -16.87 -11.36
N PRO A 25 9.74 -17.14 -12.47
CA PRO A 25 9.25 -16.80 -13.80
C PRO A 25 7.99 -17.63 -14.06
N GLY A 26 6.81 -17.01 -14.00
CA GLY A 26 5.56 -17.71 -14.27
C GLY A 26 4.27 -16.97 -13.90
N HIS A 27 4.29 -16.03 -12.96
CA HIS A 27 3.08 -15.33 -12.55
C HIS A 27 3.29 -13.81 -12.54
N THR A 28 2.69 -13.13 -13.51
CA THR A 28 2.70 -11.67 -13.66
C THR A 28 1.90 -11.04 -12.52
N VAL A 29 2.55 -10.87 -11.37
CA VAL A 29 1.96 -10.18 -10.23
C VAL A 29 2.10 -8.67 -10.43
N VAL A 30 0.97 -8.00 -10.65
CA VAL A 30 0.94 -6.52 -10.69
C VAL A 30 0.77 -6.03 -9.27
N ALA A 31 1.77 -5.41 -8.67
CA ALA A 31 1.67 -4.82 -7.34
C ALA A 31 1.92 -3.31 -7.41
N VAL A 32 0.96 -2.52 -6.91
CA VAL A 32 1.03 -1.06 -6.89
C VAL A 32 1.14 -0.57 -5.46
N ARG A 33 2.07 0.34 -5.19
CA ARG A 33 2.32 0.87 -3.84
C ARG A 33 2.12 2.38 -3.82
N ARG A 34 1.82 2.92 -2.63
CA ARG A 34 1.80 4.38 -2.45
C ARG A 34 3.22 4.91 -2.29
N ARG A 35 3.59 5.93 -3.07
CA ARG A 35 4.73 6.83 -2.89
C ARG A 35 4.71 7.40 -1.48
N LEU A 36 5.88 7.42 -0.87
CA LEU A 36 6.09 7.85 0.52
C LEU A 36 5.92 9.38 0.73
N GLY A 37 5.73 10.16 -0.34
CA GLY A 37 6.00 11.60 -0.36
C GLY A 37 5.29 12.45 0.70
N GLY A 38 4.06 12.10 1.09
CA GLY A 38 3.28 12.92 2.03
C GLY A 38 3.39 12.54 3.51
N ARG A 39 4.07 11.44 3.87
CA ARG A 39 3.97 10.85 5.24
C ARG A 39 5.09 11.25 6.19
N TRP A 40 6.03 12.08 5.74
CA TRP A 40 7.19 12.50 6.53
C TRP A 40 6.89 13.59 7.55
N SER A 41 5.81 14.36 7.36
CA SER A 41 5.47 15.49 8.24
C SER A 41 5.33 15.08 9.71
N LEU A 42 4.68 13.96 9.98
CA LEU A 42 4.50 13.49 11.35
C LEU A 42 5.80 12.97 11.97
N GLY A 43 6.63 12.28 11.18
CA GLY A 43 7.96 11.86 11.62
C GLY A 43 8.86 13.05 11.93
N LEU A 44 8.76 14.14 11.14
CA LEU A 44 9.48 15.39 11.39
C LEU A 44 9.01 16.06 12.68
N VAL A 45 7.70 16.14 12.92
CA VAL A 45 7.16 16.65 14.21
C VAL A 45 7.70 15.81 15.37
N GLY A 46 7.70 14.48 15.24
CA GLY A 46 8.29 13.60 16.24
C GLY A 46 9.78 13.86 16.47
N ALA A 47 10.56 14.04 15.41
CA ALA A 47 11.99 14.34 15.51
C ALA A 47 12.27 15.68 16.22
N VAL A 48 11.47 16.72 15.93
CA VAL A 48 11.58 18.01 16.62
C VAL A 48 11.29 17.87 18.12
N LEU A 49 10.26 17.11 18.49
CA LEU A 49 9.95 16.82 19.90
C LEU A 49 11.07 16.05 20.61
N ILE A 50 11.69 15.08 19.93
CA ILE A 50 12.85 14.34 20.47
C ILE A 50 14.02 15.28 20.71
N LEU A 51 14.35 16.14 19.74
CA LEU A 51 15.44 17.10 19.87
C LEU A 51 15.18 18.06 21.04
N HIS A 52 13.96 18.57 21.16
CA HIS A 52 13.60 19.50 22.23
C HIS A 52 13.62 18.82 23.61
N GLY A 53 12.96 17.67 23.75
CA GLY A 53 12.90 16.93 25.01
C GLY A 53 14.27 16.39 25.44
N GLY A 54 15.04 15.84 24.50
CA GLY A 54 16.41 15.38 24.74
C GLY A 54 17.32 16.53 25.13
N GLY A 55 17.24 17.66 24.43
CA GLY A 55 18.04 18.84 24.75
C GLY A 55 17.83 19.33 26.19
N LEU A 56 16.56 19.44 26.62
CA LEU A 56 16.22 19.84 27.99
C LEU A 56 16.71 18.82 29.04
N LEU A 57 16.62 17.51 28.77
CA LEU A 57 17.04 16.47 29.73
C LEU A 57 18.56 16.36 29.89
N PHE A 58 19.31 16.54 28.80
CA PHE A 58 20.77 16.37 28.79
C PHE A 58 21.53 17.70 28.92
N GLY A 59 20.82 18.83 29.10
CA GLY A 59 21.44 20.15 29.18
C GLY A 59 22.09 20.60 27.86
N TRP A 60 21.78 19.93 26.74
CA TRP A 60 22.26 20.31 25.42
C TRP A 60 21.21 21.19 24.73
N SER A 61 21.60 22.34 24.19
CA SER A 61 20.66 23.18 23.42
C SER A 61 20.85 22.91 21.93
N PRO A 62 20.01 22.06 21.29
CA PRO A 62 20.13 21.82 19.85
C PRO A 62 19.86 23.10 19.05
N THR A 63 19.08 24.04 19.59
CA THR A 63 18.89 25.37 19.02
C THR A 63 20.17 26.18 19.00
N ARG A 64 21.00 26.15 20.06
CA ARG A 64 22.33 26.79 20.03
C ARG A 64 23.21 26.17 18.95
N THR A 65 23.27 24.84 18.85
CA THR A 65 24.08 24.17 17.82
C THR A 65 23.64 24.52 16.39
N VAL A 66 22.33 24.63 16.14
CA VAL A 66 21.82 25.02 14.81
C VAL A 66 22.03 26.53 14.55
N LEU A 67 21.84 27.38 15.56
CA LEU A 67 22.09 28.82 15.45
C LEU A 67 23.59 29.11 15.23
N ASP A 68 24.48 28.41 15.91
CA ASP A 68 25.93 28.51 15.73
C ASP A 68 26.34 28.09 14.31
N LEU A 69 25.65 27.10 13.73
CA LEU A 69 25.90 26.67 12.35
C LEU A 69 25.42 27.71 11.31
N ILE A 70 24.28 28.36 11.54
CA ILE A 70 23.67 29.30 10.59
C ILE A 70 24.25 30.73 10.76
N TYR A 71 24.61 31.11 11.99
CA TYR A 71 25.07 32.45 12.36
C TYR A 71 26.31 32.39 13.26
N PRO A 72 27.47 31.94 12.73
CA PRO A 72 28.69 31.78 13.52
C PRO A 72 29.17 33.07 14.20
N ASP A 73 28.85 34.24 13.63
CA ASP A 73 29.29 35.55 14.13
C ASP A 73 28.34 36.20 15.14
N ARG A 74 27.15 35.62 15.39
CA ARG A 74 26.20 36.09 16.42
C ARG A 74 26.28 35.19 17.65
N LEU A 75 27.42 35.22 18.33
CA LEU A 75 27.54 34.59 19.65
C LEU A 75 26.58 35.27 20.63
N ILE A 76 25.48 34.59 20.92
CA ILE A 76 24.67 34.81 22.13
C ILE A 76 25.64 34.60 23.32
N ASN A 77 25.74 35.57 24.21
CA ASN A 77 26.71 35.57 25.32
C ASN A 77 26.71 34.19 26.02
N PRO A 78 27.86 33.52 26.13
CA PRO A 78 27.97 32.21 26.80
C PRO A 78 27.60 32.28 28.29
N ASP A 79 27.55 33.48 28.85
CA ASP A 79 27.25 33.78 30.25
C ASP A 79 25.75 33.97 30.54
N GLU A 80 24.86 33.84 29.55
CA GLU A 80 23.43 33.66 29.83
C GLU A 80 23.23 32.28 30.47
N VAL A 81 23.31 32.30 31.80
CA VAL A 81 23.00 31.20 32.71
C VAL A 81 21.65 30.63 32.30
N LEU A 82 21.66 29.39 31.82
CA LEU A 82 20.43 28.64 31.55
C LEU A 82 19.59 28.67 32.84
N PRO A 83 18.30 29.05 32.76
CA PRO A 83 17.45 29.06 33.94
C PRO A 83 17.53 27.69 34.62
N VAL A 84 17.63 27.69 35.96
CA VAL A 84 17.66 26.47 36.76
C VAL A 84 16.43 25.65 36.40
N LEU A 85 16.63 24.47 35.80
CA LEU A 85 15.53 23.58 35.41
C LEU A 85 14.70 23.22 36.65
N GLU A 86 13.44 23.64 36.67
CA GLU A 86 12.52 23.19 37.70
C GLU A 86 12.13 21.72 37.45
N THR A 87 11.82 20.96 38.50
CA THR A 87 11.37 19.56 38.38
C THR A 87 10.17 19.42 37.44
N ARG A 88 9.35 20.47 37.32
CA ARG A 88 8.22 20.56 36.39
C ARG A 88 8.69 20.50 34.93
N ASP A 89 9.77 21.20 34.58
CA ASP A 89 10.29 21.26 33.22
C ASP A 89 10.88 19.93 32.80
N MET A 90 11.51 19.21 33.75
CA MET A 90 12.01 17.86 33.53
C MET A 90 10.88 16.88 33.17
N GLY A 91 9.71 17.02 33.79
CA GLY A 91 8.51 16.24 33.46
C GLY A 91 8.02 16.48 32.02
N TRP A 92 7.95 17.75 31.59
CA TRP A 92 7.57 18.10 30.21
C TRP A 92 8.60 17.62 29.19
N ALA A 93 9.89 17.76 29.50
CA ALA A 93 10.97 17.29 28.64
C ALA A 93 10.90 15.76 28.40
N ALA A 94 10.70 14.99 29.46
CA ALA A 94 10.49 13.54 29.36
C ALA A 94 9.25 13.19 28.54
N MET A 95 8.13 13.91 28.75
CA MET A 95 6.91 13.70 27.97
C MET A 95 7.13 13.97 26.48
N PHE A 96 7.78 15.10 26.11
CA PHE A 96 8.07 15.41 24.71
C PHE A 96 9.00 14.37 24.07
N LEU A 97 10.01 13.90 24.81
CA LEU A 97 10.89 12.84 24.33
C LEU A 97 10.11 11.56 24.02
N ILE A 98 9.27 11.09 24.96
CA ILE A 98 8.48 9.86 24.79
C ILE A 98 7.51 9.98 23.62
N VAL A 99 6.74 11.07 23.55
CA VAL A 99 5.77 11.31 22.46
C VAL A 99 6.50 11.42 21.11
N GLY A 100 7.62 12.13 21.08
CA GLY A 100 8.44 12.25 19.88
C GLY A 100 8.94 10.91 19.38
N VAL A 101 9.52 10.09 20.26
CA VAL A 101 9.97 8.72 19.93
C VAL A 101 8.81 7.87 19.39
N LEU A 102 7.65 7.90 20.05
CA LEU A 102 6.46 7.17 19.59
C LEU A 102 6.03 7.58 18.19
N LEU A 103 6.01 8.89 17.88
CA LEU A 103 5.64 9.40 16.55
C LEU A 103 6.64 8.99 15.47
N VAL A 104 7.94 9.04 15.77
CA VAL A 104 9.00 8.62 14.85
C VAL A 104 8.91 7.12 14.58
N VAL A 105 8.86 6.30 15.64
CA VAL A 105 8.72 4.84 15.50
C VAL A 105 7.45 4.49 14.75
N TRP A 106 6.32 5.12 15.07
CA TRP A 106 5.05 4.88 14.38
C TRP A 106 5.15 5.23 12.89
N THR A 107 5.77 6.36 12.55
CA THR A 107 5.99 6.76 11.17
C THR A 107 6.91 5.77 10.46
N LEU A 108 7.98 5.31 11.11
CA LEU A 108 8.92 4.33 10.56
C LEU A 108 8.26 2.97 10.29
N VAL A 109 7.45 2.48 11.23
CA VAL A 109 6.65 1.25 11.05
C VAL A 109 5.68 1.39 9.89
N ARG A 110 5.03 2.55 9.78
CA ARG A 110 4.12 2.86 8.65
C ARG A 110 4.86 2.96 7.33
N LEU A 111 6.11 3.43 7.34
CA LEU A 111 6.98 3.53 6.18
C LEU A 111 7.49 2.17 5.71
N ALA A 112 7.88 1.32 6.66
CA ALA A 112 8.33 -0.05 6.43
C ALA A 112 7.18 -0.94 5.94
N SER A 113 5.94 -0.64 6.35
CA SER A 113 4.73 -1.33 5.89
C SER A 113 4.35 -0.94 4.46
N ARG A 114 5.18 -1.33 3.47
CA ARG A 114 4.92 -1.14 2.03
C ARG A 114 3.89 -2.15 1.51
N ARG A 115 2.66 -2.09 2.04
CA ARG A 115 1.58 -2.94 1.56
C ARG A 115 1.11 -2.47 0.17
N PRO A 116 0.98 -3.38 -0.81
CA PRO A 116 0.40 -3.04 -2.10
C PRO A 116 -1.06 -2.63 -1.91
N VAL A 117 -1.46 -1.54 -2.56
CA VAL A 117 -2.85 -1.05 -2.54
C VAL A 117 -3.71 -1.89 -3.47
N VAL A 118 -3.16 -2.18 -4.64
CA VAL A 118 -3.75 -3.04 -5.66
C VAL A 118 -2.73 -4.13 -5.99
N ARG A 119 -3.20 -5.37 -6.00
CA ARG A 119 -2.41 -6.54 -6.36
C ARG A 119 -3.23 -7.39 -7.34
N GLY A 120 -2.73 -7.62 -8.55
CA GLY A 120 -3.27 -8.63 -9.45
C GLY A 120 -2.55 -9.96 -9.22
N ASP A 121 -3.26 -10.97 -8.74
CA ASP A 121 -2.79 -12.36 -8.65
C ASP A 121 -3.59 -13.23 -9.65
N PRO A 122 -3.12 -14.45 -9.98
CA PRO A 122 -3.88 -15.38 -10.82
C PRO A 122 -5.27 -15.71 -10.26
N ASP A 123 -5.39 -15.79 -8.93
CA ASP A 123 -6.63 -16.13 -8.24
C ASP A 123 -7.63 -14.95 -8.17
N GLY A 124 -7.16 -13.71 -8.36
CA GLY A 124 -8.02 -12.53 -8.30
C GLY A 124 -7.31 -11.20 -8.06
N LEU A 125 -8.13 -10.17 -7.88
CA LEU A 125 -7.75 -8.80 -7.58
C LEU A 125 -7.69 -8.56 -6.06
N GLY A 126 -6.49 -8.47 -5.52
CA GLY A 126 -6.21 -8.06 -4.15
C GLY A 126 -6.34 -6.54 -3.96
N LEU A 127 -7.30 -6.10 -3.14
CA LEU A 127 -7.56 -4.70 -2.82
C LEU A 127 -7.38 -4.41 -1.31
N ALA A 128 -6.53 -3.44 -0.98
CA ALA A 128 -6.31 -2.99 0.39
C ALA A 128 -7.32 -1.92 0.84
N VAL A 129 -8.61 -2.25 0.80
CA VAL A 129 -9.73 -1.30 1.03
C VAL A 129 -10.40 -1.42 2.40
N ARG A 130 -9.94 -2.31 3.30
CA ARG A 130 -10.56 -2.52 4.62
C ARG A 130 -10.03 -1.63 5.75
N GLY A 131 -9.08 -0.76 5.46
CA GLY A 131 -8.47 0.11 6.47
C GLY A 131 -7.02 -0.24 6.82
N PRO A 132 -6.41 0.58 7.68
CA PRO A 132 -5.04 0.35 8.13
C PRO A 132 -4.94 -0.98 8.89
N PHE A 133 -3.83 -1.68 8.74
CA PHE A 133 -3.49 -2.96 9.37
C PHE A 133 -4.34 -4.17 8.97
N ARG A 134 -5.48 -4.00 8.28
CA ARG A 134 -6.28 -5.12 7.75
C ARG A 134 -5.61 -5.78 6.54
N ARG A 135 -5.88 -7.07 6.35
CA ARG A 135 -5.43 -7.80 5.15
C ARG A 135 -6.20 -7.29 3.93
N ALA A 136 -5.54 -7.30 2.77
CA ALA A 136 -6.21 -7.03 1.50
C ALA A 136 -7.32 -8.08 1.27
N ILE A 137 -8.42 -7.66 0.67
CA ILE A 137 -9.47 -8.57 0.20
C ILE A 137 -9.06 -9.04 -1.19
N THR A 138 -9.12 -10.34 -1.45
CA THR A 138 -8.98 -10.87 -2.80
C THR A 138 -10.36 -11.05 -3.41
N ILE A 139 -10.59 -10.43 -4.57
CA ILE A 139 -11.83 -10.52 -5.34
C ILE A 139 -11.55 -11.43 -6.54
N PRO A 140 -12.25 -12.56 -6.71
CA PRO A 140 -12.09 -13.42 -7.87
C PRO A 140 -12.28 -12.65 -9.17
N TRP A 141 -11.50 -12.96 -10.21
CA TRP A 141 -11.61 -12.26 -11.49
C TRP A 141 -13.01 -12.35 -12.12
N GLY A 142 -13.74 -13.43 -11.88
CA GLY A 142 -15.14 -13.57 -12.33
C GLY A 142 -16.12 -12.59 -11.70
N GLU A 143 -15.75 -11.93 -10.58
CA GLU A 143 -16.55 -10.88 -9.93
C GLU A 143 -16.08 -9.47 -10.33
N VAL A 144 -14.99 -9.36 -11.10
CA VAL A 144 -14.46 -8.07 -11.57
C VAL A 144 -14.99 -7.81 -12.98
N GLY A 145 -16.01 -6.97 -13.09
CA GLY A 145 -16.64 -6.65 -14.37
C GLY A 145 -15.75 -5.84 -15.30
N SER A 146 -15.07 -4.80 -14.80
CA SER A 146 -14.11 -4.03 -15.59
C SER A 146 -13.10 -3.27 -14.74
N VAL A 147 -11.94 -2.98 -15.32
CA VAL A 147 -10.91 -2.12 -14.73
C VAL A 147 -10.56 -1.03 -15.75
N SER A 148 -10.62 0.23 -15.35
CA SER A 148 -10.24 1.38 -16.18
C SER A 148 -9.54 2.45 -15.37
N ALA A 149 -8.74 3.29 -16.02
CA ALA A 149 -8.26 4.51 -15.43
C ALA A 149 -9.12 5.68 -15.91
N ALA A 150 -9.29 6.66 -15.04
CA ALA A 150 -10.00 7.89 -15.33
C ALA A 150 -9.40 9.03 -14.51
N THR A 151 -9.68 10.25 -14.94
CA THR A 151 -9.48 11.44 -14.12
C THR A 151 -10.83 11.82 -13.55
N VAL A 152 -10.93 11.88 -12.23
CA VAL A 152 -12.16 12.26 -11.54
C VAL A 152 -11.95 13.62 -10.91
N SER A 153 -12.79 14.58 -11.29
CA SER A 153 -12.80 15.90 -10.68
C SER A 153 -13.37 15.82 -9.27
N ASP A 154 -12.71 16.46 -8.33
CA ASP A 154 -13.11 16.60 -6.93
C ASP A 154 -12.98 18.07 -6.51
N ASP A 155 -13.43 18.42 -5.31
CA ASP A 155 -13.36 19.80 -4.80
C ASP A 155 -11.91 20.35 -4.75
N TYR A 156 -10.91 19.47 -4.75
CA TYR A 156 -9.48 19.80 -4.72
C TYR A 156 -8.81 19.74 -6.10
N GLY A 157 -9.57 19.47 -7.16
CA GLY A 157 -9.11 19.38 -8.54
C GLY A 157 -9.20 17.98 -9.14
N ASP A 158 -8.59 17.82 -10.31
CA ASP A 158 -8.63 16.60 -11.11
C ASP A 158 -7.64 15.56 -10.58
N LEU A 159 -8.16 14.42 -10.12
CA LEU A 159 -7.36 13.36 -9.50
C LEU A 159 -7.28 12.11 -10.39
N PRO A 160 -6.07 11.62 -10.71
CA PRO A 160 -5.92 10.37 -11.43
C PRO A 160 -6.42 9.23 -10.55
N THR A 161 -7.26 8.37 -11.13
CA THR A 161 -8.10 7.42 -10.40
C THR A 161 -8.18 6.10 -11.16
N LEU A 162 -8.14 4.99 -10.43
CA LEU A 162 -8.48 3.67 -10.95
C LEU A 162 -9.95 3.37 -10.64
N LEU A 163 -10.73 3.07 -11.67
CA LEU A 163 -12.12 2.63 -11.58
C LEU A 163 -12.19 1.11 -11.72
N ILE A 164 -12.84 0.46 -10.76
CA ILE A 164 -13.02 -0.99 -10.75
C ILE A 164 -14.52 -1.25 -10.62
N ARG A 165 -15.12 -1.85 -11.64
CA ARG A 165 -16.50 -2.32 -11.59
C ARG A 165 -16.54 -3.74 -11.05
N LEU A 166 -17.41 -3.97 -10.07
CA LEU A 166 -17.58 -5.24 -9.38
C LEU A 166 -19.01 -5.76 -9.60
N GLU A 167 -19.13 -7.06 -9.84
CA GLU A 167 -20.42 -7.75 -9.93
C GLU A 167 -21.12 -7.77 -8.55
N ASP A 168 -20.36 -8.05 -7.49
CA ASP A 168 -20.85 -8.10 -6.11
C ASP A 168 -20.11 -7.10 -5.20
N PRO A 169 -20.67 -5.90 -4.95
CA PRO A 169 -20.06 -4.89 -4.09
C PRO A 169 -20.13 -5.25 -2.59
N SER A 170 -20.92 -6.25 -2.19
CA SER A 170 -21.18 -6.55 -0.78
C SER A 170 -19.93 -6.99 0.00
N ARG A 171 -18.94 -7.58 -0.69
CA ARG A 171 -17.69 -8.06 -0.08
C ARG A 171 -16.79 -6.95 0.47
N ILE A 172 -16.82 -5.78 -0.16
CA ILE A 172 -16.02 -4.62 0.25
C ILE A 172 -16.71 -3.85 1.38
N GLY A 173 -18.04 -3.76 1.32
CA GLY A 173 -18.85 -2.99 2.25
C GLY A 173 -19.04 -1.52 1.82
N PRO A 174 -19.91 -0.79 2.53
CA PRO A 174 -20.38 0.53 2.09
C PRO A 174 -19.35 1.67 2.25
N ASN A 175 -18.32 1.49 3.09
CA ASN A 175 -17.34 2.53 3.39
C ASN A 175 -15.89 2.02 3.23
N PRO A 176 -15.42 1.84 1.98
CA PRO A 176 -14.07 1.38 1.71
C PRO A 176 -13.02 2.44 2.10
N TRP A 177 -11.92 1.99 2.70
CA TRP A 177 -10.82 2.87 3.09
C TRP A 177 -9.93 3.23 1.90
N GLY A 178 -9.77 4.52 1.63
CA GLY A 178 -8.90 5.01 0.56
C GLY A 178 -9.43 4.75 -0.85
N ALA A 179 -10.73 4.43 -0.95
CA ALA A 179 -11.51 4.34 -2.17
C ALA A 179 -12.90 4.91 -1.89
N ARG A 180 -13.69 5.17 -2.92
CA ARG A 180 -15.08 5.61 -2.79
C ARG A 180 -15.95 4.94 -3.82
N TRP A 181 -17.19 4.64 -3.49
CA TRP A 181 -18.18 4.21 -4.47
C TRP A 181 -18.67 5.43 -5.25
N ILE A 182 -18.49 5.42 -6.57
CA ILE A 182 -19.03 6.46 -7.47
C ILE A 182 -20.35 6.03 -8.11
N GLU A 183 -20.55 4.72 -8.23
CA GLU A 183 -21.78 4.07 -8.66
C GLU A 183 -22.01 2.84 -7.77
N PRO A 184 -23.21 2.22 -7.76
CA PRO A 184 -23.50 1.07 -6.90
C PRO A 184 -22.52 -0.10 -7.02
N SER A 185 -21.92 -0.27 -8.20
CA SER A 185 -20.97 -1.34 -8.53
C SER A 185 -19.57 -0.84 -8.86
N THR A 186 -19.31 0.48 -8.83
CA THR A 186 -18.07 1.05 -9.36
C THR A 186 -17.27 1.71 -8.26
N LEU A 187 -16.16 1.07 -7.92
CA LEU A 187 -15.21 1.51 -6.91
C LEU A 187 -14.16 2.42 -7.56
N SER A 188 -14.04 3.64 -7.05
CA SER A 188 -13.04 4.62 -7.44
C SER A 188 -11.91 4.64 -6.42
N MET A 189 -10.67 4.41 -6.88
CA MET A 189 -9.47 4.46 -6.06
C MET A 189 -8.59 5.62 -6.51
N SER A 190 -8.48 6.65 -5.67
CA SER A 190 -7.60 7.79 -5.93
C SER A 190 -6.14 7.34 -5.93
N ALA A 191 -5.39 7.76 -6.95
CA ALA A 191 -4.02 7.35 -7.21
C ALA A 191 -2.97 8.48 -7.36
N PRO A 192 -3.12 9.66 -6.75
CA PRO A 192 -2.13 10.73 -6.87
C PRO A 192 -0.78 10.35 -6.23
N ASP A 193 -0.84 9.43 -5.26
CA ASP A 193 0.30 8.94 -4.52
C ASP A 193 0.76 7.56 -5.01
N TRP A 194 0.37 7.04 -6.17
CA TRP A 194 0.82 5.70 -6.60
C TRP A 194 2.21 5.73 -7.22
N ASP A 195 3.00 4.68 -7.00
CA ASP A 195 4.32 4.52 -7.61
C ASP A 195 4.23 4.39 -9.14
N ARG A 196 3.10 3.88 -9.65
CA ARG A 196 2.78 3.72 -11.07
C ARG A 196 1.54 4.52 -11.48
N ASP A 197 1.51 4.89 -12.75
CA ASP A 197 0.36 5.55 -13.36
C ASP A 197 -0.88 4.63 -13.42
N PRO A 198 -2.10 5.13 -13.11
CA PRO A 198 -3.31 4.29 -13.08
C PRO A 198 -3.66 3.63 -14.39
N GLN A 199 -3.37 4.27 -15.54
CA GLN A 199 -3.62 3.68 -16.85
C GLN A 199 -2.72 2.46 -17.05
N SER A 200 -1.42 2.58 -16.75
CA SER A 200 -0.48 1.46 -16.81
C SER A 200 -0.90 0.30 -15.87
N VAL A 201 -1.44 0.62 -14.70
CA VAL A 201 -1.99 -0.37 -13.77
C VAL A 201 -3.21 -1.07 -14.36
N ALA A 202 -4.17 -0.32 -14.89
CA ALA A 202 -5.38 -0.87 -15.51
C ALA A 202 -5.02 -1.82 -16.67
N ASP A 203 -4.09 -1.41 -17.54
CA ASP A 203 -3.66 -2.20 -18.69
C ASP A 203 -3.02 -3.53 -18.27
N ARG A 204 -2.12 -3.50 -17.27
CA ARG A 204 -1.52 -4.73 -16.76
C ARG A 204 -2.53 -5.64 -16.05
N LEU A 205 -3.50 -5.08 -15.33
CA LEU A 205 -4.54 -5.90 -14.70
C LEU A 205 -5.43 -6.57 -15.75
N ARG A 206 -5.77 -5.89 -16.85
CA ARG A 206 -6.50 -6.49 -17.97
C ARG A 206 -5.72 -7.63 -18.63
N GLU A 207 -4.40 -7.49 -18.76
CA GLU A 207 -3.53 -8.55 -19.28
C GLU A 207 -3.55 -9.80 -18.37
N VAL A 208 -3.53 -9.61 -17.05
CA VAL A 208 -3.64 -10.71 -16.08
C VAL A 208 -5.02 -11.39 -16.20
N VAL A 209 -6.11 -10.63 -16.33
CA VAL A 209 -7.46 -11.18 -16.54
C VAL A 209 -7.52 -12.01 -17.82
N ALA A 210 -7.00 -11.49 -18.93
CA ALA A 210 -7.00 -12.16 -20.23
C ALA A 210 -6.18 -13.46 -20.22
N THR A 211 -5.09 -13.48 -19.43
CA THR A 211 -4.26 -14.69 -19.26
C THR A 211 -4.98 -15.73 -18.39
N SER A 212 -5.63 -15.29 -17.32
CA SER A 212 -6.33 -16.18 -16.38
C SER A 212 -7.57 -16.84 -17.00
N THR A 213 -8.27 -16.15 -17.91
CA THR A 213 -9.42 -16.72 -18.64
C THR A 213 -9.02 -17.67 -19.77
N ARG A 214 -7.79 -17.56 -20.30
CA ARG A 214 -7.29 -18.44 -21.38
C ARG A 214 -6.77 -19.78 -20.91
N THR A 215 -6.51 -19.96 -19.62
CA THR A 215 -6.14 -21.26 -19.07
C THR A 215 -7.44 -21.98 -18.74
N PRO A 216 -8.00 -22.83 -19.63
CA PRO A 216 -9.05 -23.74 -19.19
C PRO A 216 -8.52 -24.50 -17.97
N PRO A 217 -9.37 -24.84 -16.99
CA PRO A 217 -8.94 -25.76 -15.94
C PRO A 217 -8.28 -26.90 -16.67
N GLU A 218 -6.99 -27.11 -16.40
CA GLU A 218 -6.30 -28.31 -16.84
C GLU A 218 -7.23 -29.41 -16.38
N GLU A 219 -7.97 -29.97 -17.33
CA GLU A 219 -8.86 -31.08 -17.11
C GLU A 219 -7.87 -32.10 -16.58
N VAL A 220 -7.85 -32.25 -15.25
CA VAL A 220 -7.09 -33.29 -14.57
C VAL A 220 -7.74 -34.54 -15.10
N GLY A 221 -7.26 -34.96 -16.27
CA GLY A 221 -7.70 -36.15 -16.94
C GLY A 221 -7.58 -37.23 -15.87
N PRO A 222 -8.63 -38.03 -15.68
CA PRO A 222 -8.66 -39.04 -14.63
C PRO A 222 -7.32 -39.76 -14.67
N ASP A 223 -6.56 -39.68 -13.58
CA ASP A 223 -5.22 -40.24 -13.49
C ASP A 223 -5.31 -41.67 -14.06
N PRO A 224 -4.70 -41.96 -15.22
CA PRO A 224 -4.80 -43.27 -15.84
C PRO A 224 -4.14 -44.35 -14.96
N SER A 225 -3.44 -43.92 -13.91
CA SER A 225 -2.81 -44.75 -12.89
C SER A 225 -3.70 -45.00 -11.68
N SER A 226 -4.89 -44.41 -11.59
CA SER A 226 -5.86 -44.73 -10.53
C SER A 226 -6.43 -46.11 -10.82
N PRO A 227 -6.01 -47.16 -10.11
CA PRO A 227 -6.47 -48.51 -10.39
C PRO A 227 -7.97 -48.53 -10.14
N ALA A 228 -8.73 -48.96 -11.14
CA ALA A 228 -10.16 -49.20 -11.02
C ALA A 228 -10.41 -50.01 -9.74
N MET A 229 -10.87 -49.32 -8.70
CA MET A 229 -11.27 -49.93 -7.45
C MET A 229 -12.47 -50.78 -7.80
N THR A 230 -12.19 -52.07 -7.99
CA THR A 230 -13.17 -53.09 -8.33
C THR A 230 -14.20 -53.06 -7.23
N ALA A 231 -15.42 -52.65 -7.60
CA ALA A 231 -16.55 -52.62 -6.70
C ALA A 231 -16.75 -54.03 -6.14
N ASP A 232 -16.45 -54.19 -4.87
CA ASP A 232 -16.74 -55.40 -4.12
C ASP A 232 -18.27 -55.56 -4.09
N PRO A 233 -18.83 -56.72 -4.52
CA PRO A 233 -20.26 -56.93 -4.50
C PRO A 233 -20.75 -56.93 -3.06
N ILE A 234 -21.61 -55.97 -2.73
CA ILE A 234 -22.32 -55.88 -1.46
C ILE A 234 -23.08 -57.19 -1.26
N ALA A 235 -22.63 -57.99 -0.30
CA ALA A 235 -23.29 -59.21 0.11
C ALA A 235 -24.68 -58.90 0.67
N ASP A 236 -25.62 -59.72 0.24
CA ASP A 236 -27.01 -59.82 0.67
C ASP A 236 -27.16 -59.70 2.20
N VAL A 237 -27.98 -58.75 2.65
CA VAL A 237 -28.42 -58.64 4.05
C VAL A 237 -29.71 -59.46 4.18
N PRO A 238 -29.74 -60.53 5.00
CA PRO A 238 -30.94 -61.31 5.20
C PRO A 238 -31.99 -60.49 5.97
N SER A 239 -33.21 -60.50 5.47
CA SER A 239 -34.39 -59.93 6.11
C SER A 239 -34.76 -60.78 7.32
N GLU A 240 -34.54 -60.27 8.54
CA GLU A 240 -35.14 -60.85 9.75
C GLU A 240 -36.59 -60.38 9.87
N ASP A 241 -37.47 -61.32 9.55
CA ASP A 241 -38.84 -61.43 10.03
C ASP A 241 -38.85 -61.46 11.57
N GLY A 242 -39.70 -60.65 12.20
CA GLY A 242 -39.77 -60.60 13.67
C GLY A 242 -41.00 -59.90 14.20
N SER A 243 -42.12 -60.64 14.23
CA SER A 243 -43.37 -60.28 14.90
C SER A 243 -43.20 -60.05 16.41
N GLY A 244 -43.97 -59.10 16.94
CA GLY A 244 -44.21 -58.86 18.37
C GLY A 244 -45.18 -57.71 18.58
#